data_AF-A0A9W8IPJ6-F1
#
_entry.id   AF-A0A9W8IPJ6-F1
#
_cell.length_a   1.000
_cell.length_b   1.000
_cell.length_c   1.000
_cell.angle_alpha   90.00
_cell.angle_beta   90.00
_cell.angle_gamma   90.00
#
_symmetry.space_group_name_H-M   'P 1'
#
loop_
_entity.id
_entity.type
_entity.pdbx_description
1 polymer ?
#
loop_
_entity_poly.entity_id
_entity_poly.type
_entity_poly.pdbx_seq_one_letter_code
_entity_poly.pdbx_strand_id
1 'polypeptide(L)'
;MATVRTFSASILSHIKAEHAETCFKPVFVNGHWRSPRFSLRRQAELRKACTLNGVDPVSIGMPPPAPQKIMQKKPPKGHKQQRQYADKQAIIKKNMEEMPEKIRKWKETLAKEKLKAKPVLPF
;
A
#
# COMPACT_ATOMS: atom_id res chain seq x y z
N MET A 1 12.23 -15.21 30.39
CA MET A 1 13.47 -15.85 29.91
C MET A 1 13.16 -16.56 28.60
N ALA A 2 13.68 -16.09 27.46
CA ALA A 2 13.47 -16.78 26.19
C ALA A 2 14.29 -18.09 26.22
N THR A 3 13.64 -19.22 25.97
CA THR A 3 14.32 -20.52 25.87
C THR A 3 15.19 -20.53 24.61
N VAL A 4 16.41 -21.05 24.73
CA VAL A 4 17.31 -21.25 23.58
C VAL A 4 16.61 -22.23 22.64
N ARG A 5 16.46 -21.82 21.37
CA ARG A 5 15.78 -22.65 20.36
C ARG A 5 16.62 -23.91 20.12
N THR A 6 16.00 -25.07 20.32
CA THR A 6 16.60 -26.36 19.96
C THR A 6 16.30 -26.69 18.49
N PHE A 7 17.29 -27.23 17.79
CA PHE A 7 17.15 -27.68 16.40
C PHE A 7 17.26 -29.20 16.33
N SER A 8 16.57 -29.81 15.37
CA SER A 8 16.64 -31.26 15.16
C SER A 8 18.01 -31.68 14.64
N ALA A 9 18.41 -32.93 14.90
CA ALA A 9 19.68 -33.48 14.42
C ALA A 9 19.82 -33.37 12.89
N SER A 10 18.73 -33.55 12.14
CA SER A 10 18.71 -33.40 10.68
C SER A 10 19.03 -31.97 10.22
N ILE A 11 18.59 -30.93 10.94
CA ILE A 11 18.94 -29.55 10.60
C ILE A 11 20.43 -29.32 10.87
N LEU A 12 20.93 -29.80 12.01
CA LEU A 12 22.34 -29.68 12.38
C LEU A 12 23.27 -30.41 11.41
N SER A 13 22.87 -31.57 10.88
CA SER A 13 23.66 -32.27 9.86
C SER A 13 23.77 -31.48 8.55
N HIS A 14 22.72 -30.73 8.19
CA HIS A 14 22.74 -29.92 6.96
C HIS A 14 23.63 -28.68 7.07
N ILE A 15 23.88 -28.17 8.27
CA ILE A 15 24.77 -27.01 8.51
C ILE A 15 26.24 -27.41 8.43
N LYS A 16 26.54 -28.68 8.71
CA LYS A 16 27.92 -29.21 8.64
C LYS A 16 28.38 -29.49 7.20
N ALA A 17 27.45 -29.53 6.25
CA ALA A 17 27.74 -29.87 4.86
C ALA A 17 27.49 -28.66 3.96
N GLU A 18 28.34 -28.49 2.95
CA GLU A 18 28.13 -27.49 1.90
C GLU A 18 27.10 -27.99 0.89
N HIS A 19 26.17 -27.12 0.49
CA HIS A 19 25.16 -27.43 -0.54
C HIS A 19 25.35 -26.53 -1.76
N ALA A 20 25.10 -27.07 -2.95
CA ALA A 20 25.07 -26.27 -4.17
C ALA A 20 23.97 -25.20 -4.10
N GLU A 21 24.20 -24.04 -4.73
CA GLU A 21 23.23 -22.93 -4.75
C GLU A 21 21.85 -23.31 -5.31
N THR A 22 21.82 -24.28 -6.25
CA THR A 22 20.60 -24.84 -6.84
C THR A 22 19.69 -25.52 -5.81
N CYS A 23 20.22 -25.88 -4.64
CA CYS A 23 19.41 -26.41 -3.53
C CYS A 23 18.52 -25.34 -2.89
N PHE A 24 18.90 -24.07 -2.99
CA PHE A 24 18.23 -22.93 -2.34
C PHE A 24 17.42 -22.08 -3.32
N LYS A 25 17.75 -22.09 -4.61
CA LYS A 25 17.07 -21.31 -5.66
C LYS A 25 16.24 -22.23 -6.57
N PRO A 26 15.09 -21.76 -7.10
CA PRO A 26 14.34 -22.52 -8.10
C PRO A 26 15.14 -22.63 -9.40
N VAL A 27 14.94 -23.74 -10.13
CA VAL A 27 15.65 -24.03 -11.39
C VAL A 27 14.63 -24.22 -12.51
N PHE A 28 14.88 -23.60 -13.67
CA PHE A 28 14.02 -23.77 -14.85
C PHE A 28 14.47 -24.99 -15.66
N VAL A 29 13.60 -26.00 -15.78
CA VAL A 29 13.89 -27.26 -16.46
C VAL A 29 12.66 -27.69 -17.26
N ASN A 30 12.84 -28.00 -18.55
CA ASN A 30 11.80 -28.50 -19.45
C ASN A 30 10.51 -27.65 -19.44
N GLY A 31 10.67 -26.33 -19.58
CA GLY A 31 9.55 -25.38 -19.64
C GLY A 31 8.88 -25.09 -18.30
N HIS A 32 9.34 -25.69 -17.19
CA HIS A 32 8.74 -25.53 -15.87
C HIS A 32 9.77 -25.13 -14.82
N TRP A 33 9.32 -24.34 -13.84
CA TRP A 33 10.14 -24.01 -12.67
C TRP A 33 10.04 -25.12 -11.62
N ARG A 34 11.17 -25.76 -11.33
CA ARG A 34 11.29 -26.71 -10.21
C ARG A 34 11.56 -25.94 -8.91
N SER A 35 10.84 -26.31 -7.86
CA SER A 35 11.06 -25.78 -6.51
C SER A 35 12.47 -26.12 -6.00
N PRO A 36 13.07 -25.27 -5.15
CA PRO A 36 14.34 -25.59 -4.52
C PRO A 36 14.21 -26.85 -3.64
N ARG A 37 15.33 -27.57 -3.47
CA ARG A 37 15.42 -28.75 -2.60
C ARG A 37 15.03 -28.42 -1.16
N PHE A 38 15.45 -27.25 -0.67
CA PHE A 38 15.03 -26.74 0.63
C PHE A 38 13.93 -25.70 0.46
N SER A 39 12.76 -25.94 1.05
CA SER A 39 11.67 -24.96 1.07
C SER A 39 12.05 -23.71 1.85
N LEU A 40 11.40 -22.57 1.59
CA LEU A 40 11.69 -21.30 2.26
C LEU A 40 11.63 -21.40 3.80
N ARG A 41 10.73 -22.24 4.35
CA ARG A 41 10.69 -22.53 5.79
C ARG A 41 11.97 -23.20 6.26
N ARG A 42 12.41 -24.27 5.58
CA ARG A 42 13.64 -24.99 5.92
C ARG A 42 14.87 -24.10 5.76
N GLN A 43 14.90 -23.25 4.73
CA GLN A 43 15.96 -22.26 4.56
C GLN A 43 16.01 -21.27 5.75
N ALA A 44 14.87 -20.77 6.21
CA ALA A 44 14.82 -19.88 7.36
C ALA A 44 15.26 -20.59 8.67
N GLU A 45 14.92 -21.87 8.83
CA GLU A 45 15.38 -22.69 9.96
C GLU A 45 16.90 -22.92 9.91
N LEU A 46 17.44 -23.29 8.75
CA LEU A 46 18.88 -23.44 8.54
C LEU A 46 19.60 -22.14 8.87
N ARG A 47 19.14 -21.00 8.33
CA ARG A 47 19.76 -19.69 8.61
C ARG A 47 19.79 -19.39 10.11
N LYS A 48 18.70 -19.62 10.83
CA LYS A 48 18.64 -19.43 12.29
C LYS A 48 19.60 -20.37 13.03
N ALA A 49 19.69 -21.61 12.57
CA ALA A 49 20.58 -22.60 13.16
C ALA A 49 22.05 -22.28 12.88
N CYS A 50 22.41 -21.79 11.69
CA CYS A 50 23.75 -21.29 11.37
C CYS A 50 24.13 -20.14 12.31
N THR A 51 23.26 -19.14 12.43
CA THR A 51 23.47 -17.99 13.34
C THR A 51 23.66 -18.43 14.80
N LEU A 52 22.88 -19.42 15.27
CA LEU A 52 23.01 -19.92 16.65
C LEU A 52 24.32 -20.69 16.89
N ASN A 53 24.81 -21.42 15.87
CA ASN A 53 26.06 -22.21 15.96
C ASN A 53 27.30 -21.41 15.55
N GLY A 54 27.18 -20.10 15.27
CA GLY A 54 28.30 -19.26 14.85
C GLY A 54 28.85 -19.59 13.45
N VAL A 55 28.07 -20.29 12.62
CA VAL A 55 28.43 -20.62 11.23
C VAL A 55 27.83 -19.57 10.30
N ASP A 56 28.61 -19.05 9.36
CA ASP A 56 28.10 -18.13 8.35
C ASP A 56 27.15 -18.87 7.40
N PRO A 57 25.88 -18.47 7.23
CA PRO A 57 24.97 -19.08 6.26
C PRO A 57 25.52 -19.14 4.84
N VAL A 58 26.35 -18.17 4.43
CA VAL A 58 26.93 -18.13 3.08
C VAL A 58 27.92 -19.27 2.85
N SER A 59 28.65 -19.70 3.89
CA SER A 59 29.59 -20.83 3.80
C SER A 59 28.91 -22.15 3.41
N ILE A 60 27.64 -22.33 3.75
CA ILE A 60 26.85 -23.54 3.45
C ILE A 60 26.23 -23.48 2.04
N GLY A 61 26.46 -22.40 1.29
CA GLY A 61 25.90 -22.14 -0.03
C GLY A 61 24.55 -21.43 -0.01
N MET A 62 24.10 -20.93 1.15
CA MET A 62 22.87 -20.11 1.20
C MET A 62 23.12 -18.73 0.60
N PRO A 63 22.16 -18.16 -0.14
CA PRO A 63 22.28 -16.79 -0.60
C PRO A 63 22.29 -15.82 0.60
N PRO A 64 23.05 -14.72 0.52
CA PRO A 64 23.04 -13.69 1.56
C PRO A 64 21.62 -13.11 1.71
N PRO A 65 21.24 -12.67 2.93
CA PRO A 65 19.94 -12.04 3.13
C PRO A 65 19.83 -10.78 2.27
N ALA A 66 18.70 -10.64 1.56
CA ALA A 66 18.43 -9.45 0.79
C ALA A 66 18.32 -8.22 1.73
N PRO A 67 18.82 -7.05 1.33
CA PRO A 67 18.69 -5.84 2.13
C PRO A 67 17.21 -5.47 2.31
N GLN A 68 16.86 -4.94 3.48
CA GLN A 68 15.50 -4.54 3.78
C GLN A 68 15.07 -3.40 2.85
N LYS A 69 14.02 -3.63 2.05
CA LYS A 69 13.49 -2.60 1.15
C LYS A 69 12.69 -1.58 1.96
N ILE A 70 12.97 -0.30 1.76
CA ILE A 70 12.13 0.79 2.28
C ILE A 70 10.76 0.68 1.60
N MET A 71 9.72 0.47 2.40
CA MET A 71 8.36 0.17 1.92
C MET A 71 7.70 1.38 1.26
N GLN A 72 7.98 2.59 1.74
CA GLN A 72 7.34 3.82 1.27
C GLN A 72 8.30 4.63 0.41
N LYS A 73 8.19 4.46 -0.91
CA LYS A 73 8.93 5.27 -1.90
C LYS A 73 8.11 6.42 -2.47
N LYS A 74 6.78 6.30 -2.46
CA LYS A 74 5.86 7.24 -3.12
C LYS A 74 5.13 8.09 -2.07
N PRO A 75 4.90 9.38 -2.33
CA PRO A 75 4.07 10.20 -1.46
C PRO A 75 2.63 9.66 -1.42
N PRO A 76 1.91 9.86 -0.30
CA PRO A 76 0.53 9.42 -0.17
C PRO A 76 -0.38 10.18 -1.14
N LYS A 77 -1.40 9.49 -1.67
CA LYS A 77 -2.40 10.04 -2.61
C LYS A 77 -3.26 11.19 -2.02
N GLY A 78 -3.23 11.38 -0.70
CA GLY A 78 -4.14 12.28 0.02
C GLY A 78 -5.58 11.77 0.11
N HIS A 79 -6.41 12.42 0.91
CA HIS A 79 -7.85 12.13 1.00
C HIS A 79 -8.63 12.78 -0.16
N LYS A 80 -9.86 12.33 -0.42
CA LYS A 80 -10.71 12.89 -1.47
C LYS A 80 -10.92 14.40 -1.29
N GLN A 81 -11.13 14.84 -0.05
CA GLN A 81 -11.35 16.25 0.28
C GLN A 81 -10.12 17.12 -0.04
N GLN A 82 -8.91 16.63 0.26
CA GLN A 82 -7.65 17.32 -0.05
C GLN A 82 -7.46 17.44 -1.57
N ARG A 83 -7.76 16.38 -2.32
CA ARG A 83 -7.66 16.40 -3.79
C ARG A 83 -8.64 17.37 -4.45
N GLN A 84 -9.86 17.47 -3.93
CA GLN A 84 -10.94 18.28 -4.51
C GLN A 84 -11.01 19.71 -3.94
N TYR A 85 -10.09 20.07 -3.05
CA TYR A 85 -10.18 21.34 -2.32
C TYR A 85 -10.11 22.54 -3.27
N ALA A 86 -9.19 22.51 -4.24
CA ALA A 86 -9.03 23.57 -5.24
C ALA A 86 -10.30 23.75 -6.09
N ASP A 87 -10.88 22.65 -6.58
CA ASP A 87 -12.11 22.68 -7.38
C ASP A 87 -13.27 23.29 -6.58
N LYS A 88 -13.41 22.89 -5.31
CA LYS A 88 -14.44 23.44 -4.41
C LYS A 88 -14.26 24.95 -4.20
N GLN A 89 -13.03 25.42 -4.01
CA GLN A 89 -12.76 26.85 -3.87
C GLN A 89 -13.12 27.63 -5.14
N ALA A 90 -12.82 27.10 -6.32
CA ALA A 90 -13.19 27.72 -7.58
C ALA A 90 -14.71 27.83 -7.76
N ILE A 91 -15.46 26.78 -7.42
CA ILE A 91 -16.93 26.79 -7.47
C ILE A 91 -17.50 27.82 -6.50
N ILE A 92 -16.97 27.88 -5.28
CA ILE A 92 -17.41 28.87 -4.28
C ILE A 92 -17.17 30.29 -4.81
N LYS A 93 -15.97 30.57 -5.35
CA LYS A 93 -15.64 31.88 -5.90
C LYS A 93 -16.61 32.29 -7.02
N LYS A 94 -16.85 31.40 -7.99
CA LYS A 94 -17.81 31.64 -9.07
C LYS A 94 -19.23 31.91 -8.54
N ASN A 95 -19.67 31.15 -7.55
CA ASN A 95 -21.00 31.36 -6.95
C ASN A 95 -21.13 32.71 -6.24
N MET A 96 -20.05 33.17 -5.60
CA MET A 96 -20.01 34.50 -4.96
C MET A 96 -20.05 35.63 -5.99
N GLU A 97 -19.38 35.45 -7.14
CA GLU A 97 -19.41 36.41 -8.26
C GLU A 97 -20.81 36.50 -8.89
N GLU A 98 -21.52 35.37 -9.07
CA GLU A 98 -22.88 35.34 -9.63
C GLU A 98 -23.97 35.75 -8.62
N MET A 99 -23.63 35.90 -7.34
CA MET A 99 -24.59 36.16 -6.26
C MET A 99 -25.44 37.42 -6.48
N PRO A 100 -24.91 38.59 -6.89
CA PRO A 100 -25.71 39.80 -7.07
C PRO A 100 -26.80 39.64 -8.13
N GLU A 101 -26.50 38.95 -9.23
CA GLU A 101 -27.49 38.69 -10.27
C GLU A 101 -28.60 37.75 -9.81
N LYS A 102 -28.24 36.71 -9.04
CA LYS A 102 -29.22 35.79 -8.43
C LYS A 102 -30.15 36.54 -7.49
N ILE A 103 -29.62 37.45 -6.68
CA ILE A 103 -30.42 38.32 -5.80
C ILE A 103 -31.35 39.22 -6.62
N ARG A 104 -30.87 39.84 -7.69
CA ARG A 104 -31.69 40.71 -8.55
C ARG A 104 -32.85 39.93 -9.17
N LYS A 105 -32.56 38.78 -9.80
CA LYS A 105 -33.57 37.89 -10.40
C LYS A 105 -34.62 37.45 -9.37
N TRP A 106 -34.19 37.06 -8.17
CA TRP A 106 -35.10 36.65 -7.09
C TRP A 106 -36.01 37.79 -6.60
N LYS A 107 -35.48 39.02 -6.49
CA LYS A 107 -36.29 40.19 -6.15
C LYS A 107 -37.31 40.52 -7.25
N GLU A 108 -36.92 40.42 -8.52
CA GLU A 108 -37.81 40.63 -9.66
C GLU A 108 -38.95 39.60 -9.69
N THR A 109 -38.67 38.32 -9.42
CA THR A 109 -39.71 37.28 -9.36
C THR A 109 -40.69 37.53 -8.21
N LEU A 110 -40.19 37.88 -7.02
CA LEU A 110 -41.05 38.26 -5.89
C LEU A 110 -41.94 39.45 -6.20
N ALA A 111 -41.40 40.47 -6.89
CA ALA A 111 -42.19 41.63 -7.30
C ALA A 111 -43.30 41.25 -8.30
N LYS A 112 -43.00 40.40 -9.29
CA LYS A 112 -43.99 39.90 -10.26
C LYS A 112 -45.08 39.06 -9.60
N GLU A 113 -44.72 38.19 -8.66
CA GLU A 113 -45.67 37.41 -7.88
C GLU A 113 -46.61 38.30 -7.06
N LYS A 114 -46.06 39.33 -6.39
CA LYS A 114 -46.85 40.33 -5.67
C LYS A 114 -47.82 41.08 -6.59
N LEU A 115 -47.39 41.47 -7.79
CA LEU A 115 -48.25 42.13 -8.76
C LEU A 115 -49.37 41.22 -9.24
N LYS A 116 -49.07 39.94 -9.51
CA LYS A 116 -50.09 38.94 -9.88
C LYS A 116 -51.10 38.69 -8.76
N ALA A 117 -50.65 38.73 -7.51
CA ALA A 117 -51.49 38.54 -6.33
C ALA A 117 -52.37 39.75 -5.99
N LYS A 118 -52.12 40.94 -6.58
CA LYS A 118 -53.01 42.09 -6.39
C LYS A 118 -54.35 41.82 -7.09
N PRO A 119 -55.48 41.88 -6.37
CA PRO A 119 -56.80 41.73 -6.98
C PRO A 119 -57.08 42.86 -7.97
N VAL A 120 -57.74 42.53 -9.08
CA VAL A 120 -57.93 43.42 -10.25
C VAL A 120 -59.20 44.29 -10.14
N LEU A 121 -60.01 44.14 -9.09
CA LEU A 121 -61.31 44.81 -9.02
C LEU A 121 -61.20 46.26 -8.53
N PRO A 122 -61.94 47.22 -9.13
CA PRO A 122 -61.94 48.63 -8.75
C PRO A 122 -63.01 48.93 -7.69
N PHE A 123 -63.29 47.99 -6.78
CA PHE A 123 -64.30 48.12 -5.73
C PHE A 123 -63.69 47.75 -4.38
#